data_AF-A0A1F5UBL6-F1
#
_entry.id   AF-A0A1F5UBL6-F1
#
_cell.length_a   1.000
_cell.length_b   1.000
_cell.length_c   1.000
_cell.angle_alpha   90.00
_cell.angle_beta   90.00
_cell.angle_gamma   90.00
#
_symmetry.space_group_name_H-M   'P 1'
#
loop_
_entity.id
_entity.type
_entity.pdbx_description
1 polymer ?
#
loop_
_entity_poly.entity_id
_entity_poly.type
_entity_poly.pdbx_seq_one_letter_code
_entity_poly.pdbx_strand_id
1 'polypeptide(L)' 'MPKGKDIKRISTFLTQDELEYLDKLSSKAKFTGGFKLSRAEILRSLVKAMKELKVDVSKVKSEDQLKERILKAVK' A
#
# COMPACT_ATOMS: atom_id res chain seq x y z
N MET A 1 -0.27 8.73 15.44
CA MET A 1 -1.16 7.55 15.26
C MET A 1 -2.59 8.04 15.24
N PRO A 2 -3.45 7.65 14.26
CA PRO A 2 -4.81 8.15 14.21
C PRO A 2 -5.54 7.84 15.52
N LYS A 3 -6.08 8.86 16.18
CA LYS A 3 -6.90 8.74 17.40
C LYS A 3 -8.37 8.72 16.97
N GLY A 4 -9.16 7.74 17.45
CA GLY A 4 -10.62 7.74 17.31
C GLY A 4 -11.26 6.88 16.21
N LYS A 5 -10.53 5.94 15.60
CA LYS A 5 -11.12 4.87 14.74
C LYS A 5 -10.66 3.51 15.26
N ASP A 6 -11.52 2.50 15.24
CA ASP A 6 -11.18 1.12 15.60
C ASP A 6 -10.03 0.60 14.71
N ILE A 7 -8.79 0.75 15.17
CA ILE A 7 -7.61 0.22 14.48
C ILE A 7 -7.55 -1.27 14.76
N LYS A 8 -7.79 -2.09 13.73
CA LYS A 8 -7.60 -3.54 13.80
C LYS A 8 -6.20 -3.91 13.30
N ARG A 9 -5.53 -4.82 14.02
CA ARG A 9 -4.29 -5.45 13.55
C ARG A 9 -4.63 -6.36 12.37
N ILE A 10 -3.81 -6.29 11.32
CA ILE A 10 -3.82 -7.26 10.23
C ILE A 10 -2.51 -8.05 10.25
N SER A 11 -2.58 -9.33 9.91
CA SER A 11 -1.42 -10.18 9.65
C SER A 11 -1.45 -10.57 8.18
N THR A 12 -0.32 -10.44 7.49
CA THR A 12 -0.19 -10.76 6.07
C THR A 12 1.20 -11.32 5.80
N PHE A 13 1.37 -11.91 4.63
CA PHE A 13 2.63 -12.48 4.17
C PHE A 13 3.13 -11.64 3.00
N LEU A 14 4.41 -11.30 3.06
CA LEU A 14 5.16 -10.64 1.99
C LEU A 14 6.45 -11.42 1.83
N THR A 15 6.89 -11.56 0.59
CA THR A 15 8.21 -12.09 0.27
C THR A 15 9.32 -11.15 0.79
N GLN A 16 10.54 -11.67 0.89
CA GLN A 16 11.70 -10.87 1.28
C GLN A 16 11.88 -9.66 0.35
N ASP A 17 11.73 -9.87 -0.97
CA ASP A 17 11.89 -8.81 -1.98
C ASP A 17 10.84 -7.70 -1.82
N GLU A 18 9.60 -8.04 -1.49
CA GLU A 18 8.53 -7.07 -1.24
C GLU A 18 8.80 -6.27 0.05
N LEU A 19 9.31 -6.91 1.10
CA LEU A 19 9.72 -6.21 2.33
C LEU A 19 10.88 -5.25 2.07
N GLU A 20 11.89 -5.68 1.32
CA GLU A 20 13.01 -4.83 0.93
C GLU A 20 12.58 -3.64 0.08
N TYR A 21 11.61 -3.84 -0.82
CA TYR A 21 11.03 -2.75 -1.59
C TYR A 21 10.37 -1.71 -0.68
N LEU A 22 9.57 -2.13 0.30
CA LEU A 22 8.95 -1.21 1.27
C LEU A 22 10.00 -0.46 2.12
N ASP A 23 11.10 -1.12 2.51
CA ASP A 23 12.17 -0.49 3.28
C ASP A 23 12.99 0.50 2.43
N LYS A 24 13.19 0.22 1.14
CA LYS A 24 13.78 1.17 0.19
C LYS A 24 12.91 2.40 0.02
N LEU A 25 11.58 2.26 -0.09
CA LEU A 25 10.64 3.39 -0.12
C LEU A 25 10.73 4.23 1.16
N SER A 26 10.71 3.57 2.32
CA SER A 26 10.85 4.21 3.63
C SER A 26 12.12 5.05 3.74
N SER A 27 13.26 4.46 3.33
CA SER A 27 14.56 5.10 3.40
C SER A 27 14.66 6.24 2.39
N LYS A 28 14.21 6.02 1.14
CA LYS A 28 14.22 7.03 0.08
C LYS A 28 13.46 8.28 0.52
N ALA A 29 12.26 8.14 1.08
CA ALA A 29 11.47 9.27 1.58
C ALA A 29 12.24 10.11 2.60
N LYS A 30 12.97 9.47 3.52
CA LYS A 30 13.82 10.16 4.51
C LYS A 30 15.03 10.85 3.85
N PHE A 31 15.73 10.15 2.95
CA PHE A 31 16.93 10.68 2.29
C PHE A 31 16.63 11.87 1.38
N THR A 32 15.44 11.94 0.79
CA THR A 32 15.02 13.06 -0.07
C THR A 32 14.39 14.22 0.71
N GLY A 33 14.69 14.37 2.01
CA GLY A 33 14.21 15.47 2.84
C GLY A 33 12.80 15.30 3.43
N GLY A 34 12.16 14.15 3.23
CA GLY A 34 10.91 13.78 3.88
C GLY A 34 11.14 13.10 5.23
N PHE A 35 10.10 12.45 5.76
CA PHE A 35 10.17 11.67 6.98
C PHE A 35 10.22 10.17 6.69
N LYS A 36 10.70 9.38 7.66
CA LYS A 36 10.73 7.92 7.55
C LYS A 36 9.30 7.36 7.56
N LEU A 37 8.89 6.76 6.46
CA LEU A 37 7.59 6.09 6.35
C LEU A 37 7.67 4.70 6.98
N SER A 38 6.79 4.38 7.92
CA SER A 38 6.63 2.99 8.37
C SER A 38 5.96 2.14 7.29
N ARG A 39 6.23 0.83 7.27
CA ARG A 39 5.55 -0.12 6.37
C ARG A 39 4.02 -0.01 6.48
N ALA A 40 3.52 0.17 7.71
CA ALA A 40 2.10 0.37 7.97
C ALA A 40 1.56 1.69 7.38
N GLU A 41 2.34 2.77 7.36
CA GLU A 41 1.93 4.02 6.70
C GLU A 41 1.84 3.86 5.20
N ILE A 42 2.81 3.19 4.57
CA ILE A 42 2.79 2.90 3.14
C ILE A 42 1.54 2.09 2.78
N LEU A 43 1.31 0.97 3.47
CA LEU A 43 0.13 0.13 3.24
C LEU A 43 -1.19 0.88 3.46
N ARG A 44 -1.29 1.68 4.54
CA ARG A 44 -2.49 2.50 4.79
C ARG A 44 -2.72 3.54 3.69
N SER A 45 -1.66 4.16 3.18
CA SER A 45 -1.77 5.13 2.08
C SER A 45 -2.20 4.46 0.78
N LEU A 46 -1.71 3.25 0.48
CA LEU A 46 -2.16 2.46 -0.67
C LEU A 46 -3.65 2.11 -0.58
N VAL A 47 -4.14 1.70 0.59
CA VAL A 47 -5.58 1.42 0.81
C VAL A 47 -6.43 2.67 0.61
N LYS A 48 -5.97 3.84 1.06
CA LYS A 48 -6.67 5.12 0.84
C LYS A 48 -6.69 5.50 -0.64
N ALA A 49 -5.55 5.40 -1.32
CA ALA A 49 -5.47 5.67 -2.75
C ALA A 49 -6.40 4.75 -3.56
N MET A 50 -6.42 3.46 -3.26
CA MET A 50 -7.32 2.51 -3.93
C MET A 50 -8.81 2.88 -3.77
N LYS A 51 -9.21 3.44 -2.61
CA LYS A 51 -10.57 3.94 -2.39
C LYS A 51 -10.88 5.17 -3.25
N GLU A 52 -9.93 6.10 -3.36
CA GLU A 52 -10.08 7.31 -4.17
C GLU A 52 -10.14 6.99 -5.66
N LEU A 53 -9.30 6.05 -6.12
CA LEU A 53 -9.25 5.55 -7.49
C LEU A 53 -10.49 4.74 -7.90
N LYS A 54 -11.37 4.38 -6.94
CA LYS A 54 -12.57 3.55 -7.17
C LYS A 54 -12.28 2.32 -8.03
N VAL A 55 -11.17 1.63 -7.74
CA VAL A 55 -10.73 0.46 -8.51
C VAL A 55 -11.84 -0.59 -8.52
N ASP A 56 -12.35 -0.92 -9.70
CA ASP A 56 -13.38 -1.96 -9.84
C ASP A 56 -12.75 -3.33 -9.60
N VAL A 57 -13.20 -4.04 -8.56
CA VAL A 57 -12.75 -5.39 -8.22
C VAL A 57 -13.74 -6.48 -8.66
N SER A 58 -14.80 -6.11 -9.38
CA SER A 58 -15.85 -7.04 -9.83
C SER A 58 -15.27 -8.14 -10.71
N LYS A 59 -15.50 -9.41 -10.35
CA LYS A 59 -15.05 -10.61 -11.10
C LYS A 59 -13.51 -10.77 -11.19
N VAL A 60 -12.73 -10.14 -10.31
CA VAL A 60 -11.29 -10.44 -10.19
C VAL A 60 -11.09 -11.90 -9.80
N LYS A 61 -10.23 -12.63 -10.52
CA LYS A 61 -9.95 -14.06 -10.27
C LYS A 61 -8.52 -14.36 -9.79
N SER A 62 -7.64 -13.37 -9.80
CA SER A 62 -6.25 -13.51 -9.35
C SER A 62 -5.68 -12.19 -8.85
N GLU A 63 -4.61 -12.26 -8.06
CA GLU A 63 -3.88 -11.08 -7.59
C GLU A 63 -3.29 -10.27 -8.75
N ASP A 64 -2.83 -10.94 -9.81
CA ASP A 64 -2.34 -10.27 -11.02
C ASP A 64 -3.43 -9.44 -11.72
N GLN A 65 -4.66 -9.97 -11.80
CA GLN A 65 -5.78 -9.19 -12.34
C GLN A 65 -6.08 -7.96 -11.48
N LEU A 66 -5.99 -8.08 -10.15
CA LEU A 66 -6.17 -6.93 -9.26
C LEU A 66 -5.08 -5.88 -9.50
N LYS A 67 -3.82 -6.31 -9.57
CA LYS A 67 -2.66 -5.45 -9.86
C LYS A 67 -2.85 -4.69 -11.17
N GLU A 68 -3.25 -5.37 -12.24
CA GLU A 68 -3.53 -4.74 -13.53
C GLU A 68 -4.63 -3.67 -13.45
N ARG A 69 -5.71 -3.93 -12.69
CA ARG A 69 -6.80 -2.96 -12.53
C ARG A 69 -6.36 -1.72 -11.74
N ILE A 70 -5.56 -1.91 -10.69
CA ILE A 70 -4.97 -0.80 -9.95
C ILE A 70 -4.10 0.05 -10.87
N LEU A 71 -3.23 -0.57 -11.67
CA LEU A 71 -2.37 0.14 -12.62
C LEU A 71 -3.17 0.89 -13.69
N LYS A 72 -4.27 0.30 -14.18
CA LYS A 72 -5.19 0.97 -15.12
C LYS A 72 -5.87 2.19 -14.53
N ALA A 73 -6.15 2.20 -13.22
CA ALA A 73 -6.80 3.33 -12.56
C ALA A 73 -5.86 4.53 -12.33
N VAL A 74 -4.54 4.32 -12.36
CA VAL A 74 -3.51 5.37 -12.17
C VAL A 74 -3.12 6.05 -13.49
N LYS A 75 -3.39 5.40 -14.63
CA LYS A 75 -3.16 5.96 -15.97
C LYS A 75 -4.30 6.87 -16.39
#